data_AF-A0A967DIM9-F1
#
_entry.id   AF-A0A967DIM9-F1
#
_cell.length_a   1.000
_cell.length_b   1.000
_cell.length_c   1.000
_cell.angle_alpha   90.00
_cell.angle_beta   90.00
_cell.angle_gamma   90.00
#
_symmetry.space_group_name_H-M   'P 1'
#
loop_
_entity.id
_entity.type
_entity.pdbx_description
1 polymer ?
#
loop_
_entity_poly.entity_id
_entity_poly.type
_entity_poly.pdbx_seq_one_letter_code
_entity_poly.pdbx_strand_id
1 'polypeptide(L)'
;MIREGGNHAIAGIWHEGTDLKSEAGPVQKVERGRRQYSLFAGLAANNGASAVHVSENGGPSFGDKYARNLAVTPELIPTAPVGTSNEDLDKYWSLMGMVFDNQKNTVTAYLDGKATDMWVDNLPTHPFFKWPYNGWMQAEWRREPGVQVGEDPDFPVSQFYQPPEGKPISTTLLSSKGDERMELQEFEFTRVRVTLRGGQVVSRELVALRSNPFWFPHDLYTPPTAAEGGPFTIGRVIHMSRGVGFTGYIGGVAVFNRALSKAQMEALAAIAPRPLVRK
;
A
#
# COMPACT_ATOMS: atom_id res chain seq x y z
N MET A 1 8.53 -1.00 -17.79
CA MET A 1 9.68 -1.66 -17.13
C MET A 1 9.66 -3.13 -17.50
N ILE A 2 10.81 -3.78 -17.51
CA ILE A 2 10.93 -5.22 -17.68
C ILE A 2 11.58 -5.77 -16.42
N ARG A 3 10.94 -6.75 -15.77
CA ARG A 3 11.51 -7.44 -14.61
C ARG A 3 12.19 -8.73 -15.06
N GLU A 4 13.44 -8.92 -14.67
CA GLU A 4 14.17 -10.18 -14.88
C GLU A 4 14.37 -10.95 -13.58
N GLY A 5 14.26 -10.27 -12.43
CA GLY A 5 14.34 -10.90 -11.13
C GLY A 5 14.56 -9.92 -9.99
N GLY A 6 15.09 -10.45 -8.89
CA GLY A 6 15.37 -9.67 -7.68
C GLY A 6 14.15 -9.46 -6.78
N ASN A 7 14.31 -8.61 -5.78
CA ASN A 7 13.28 -8.29 -4.78
C ASN A 7 12.33 -7.22 -5.32
N HIS A 8 12.74 -5.95 -5.25
CA HIS A 8 11.92 -4.85 -5.75
C HIS A 8 12.72 -3.67 -6.30
N ALA A 9 12.12 -2.93 -7.23
CA ALA A 9 12.55 -1.59 -7.64
C ALA A 9 11.62 -0.54 -7.04
N ILE A 10 12.11 0.71 -6.96
CA ILE A 10 11.32 1.84 -6.47
C ILE A 10 11.30 3.01 -7.45
N ALA A 11 10.28 3.84 -7.38
CA ALA A 11 10.24 5.19 -7.91
C ALA A 11 9.48 6.09 -6.94
N GLY A 12 10.16 7.03 -6.29
CA GLY A 12 9.52 7.91 -5.31
C GLY A 12 10.49 8.60 -4.37
N ILE A 13 9.94 9.36 -3.42
CA ILE A 13 10.70 10.02 -2.37
C ILE A 13 10.79 9.07 -1.17
N TRP A 14 11.91 8.36 -1.12
CA TRP A 14 12.11 7.28 -0.16
C TRP A 14 13.55 7.20 0.38
N HIS A 15 13.70 7.51 1.65
CA HIS A 15 14.96 7.40 2.37
C HIS A 15 14.80 6.57 3.64
N GLU A 16 15.58 5.50 3.79
CA GLU A 16 15.40 4.58 4.90
C GLU A 16 15.89 5.13 6.26
N GLY A 17 16.97 5.91 6.24
CA GLY A 17 17.61 6.43 7.46
C GLY A 17 18.58 5.45 8.13
N THR A 18 19.00 4.39 7.44
CA THR A 18 19.91 3.35 7.98
C THR A 18 21.30 3.38 7.35
N ASP A 19 22.38 3.33 8.12
CA ASP A 19 23.73 3.19 7.55
C ASP A 19 24.04 1.71 7.35
N LEU A 20 24.62 1.42 6.19
CA LEU A 20 25.04 0.09 5.77
C LEU A 20 26.54 -0.13 5.95
N LYS A 21 27.26 0.81 6.57
CA LYS A 21 28.62 0.54 7.01
C LYS A 21 28.62 -0.47 8.16
N SER A 22 28.71 -1.74 7.82
CA SER A 22 29.80 -2.54 8.36
C SER A 22 30.07 -3.75 7.48
N GLU A 23 31.34 -4.06 7.31
CA GLU A 23 31.80 -5.32 6.73
C GLU A 23 31.55 -6.52 7.66
N ALA A 24 30.84 -6.37 8.80
CA ALA A 24 30.67 -7.45 9.78
C ALA A 24 29.51 -7.33 10.82
N GLY A 25 28.44 -6.53 10.64
CA GLY A 25 27.43 -6.30 11.72
C GLY A 25 26.00 -5.89 11.29
N PRO A 26 25.05 -5.80 12.24
CA PRO A 26 23.63 -5.52 11.97
C PRO A 26 23.38 -4.08 11.50
N VAL A 27 22.31 -3.89 10.71
CA VAL A 27 21.86 -2.59 10.18
C VAL A 27 21.62 -1.60 11.31
N GLN A 28 22.24 -0.41 11.24
CA GLN A 28 22.04 0.66 12.23
C GLN A 28 21.15 1.76 11.67
N LYS A 29 20.17 2.22 12.45
CA LYS A 29 19.47 3.48 12.17
C LYS A 29 20.42 4.61 12.50
N VAL A 30 20.79 5.42 11.51
CA VAL A 30 21.73 6.54 11.69
C VAL A 30 21.08 7.90 11.59
N GLU A 31 19.91 7.97 10.97
CA GLU A 31 19.10 9.18 10.93
C GLU A 31 17.62 8.84 10.82
N ARG A 32 16.77 9.85 10.98
CA ARG A 32 15.34 9.71 10.72
C ARG A 32 15.14 9.43 9.22
N GLY A 33 14.43 8.34 8.91
CA GLY A 33 14.00 8.07 7.53
C GLY A 33 13.08 9.19 7.01
N ARG A 34 13.10 9.41 5.69
CA ARG A 34 12.39 10.51 5.03
C ARG A 34 11.56 9.91 3.90
N ARG A 35 10.35 9.46 4.26
CA ARG A 35 9.44 8.70 3.40
C ARG A 35 8.23 9.55 3.09
N GLN A 36 7.95 9.82 1.84
CA GLN A 36 6.73 10.56 1.47
C GLN A 36 5.79 9.64 0.71
N TYR A 37 6.28 9.13 -0.42
CA TYR A 37 5.57 8.16 -1.25
C TYR A 37 6.56 7.40 -2.11
N SER A 38 6.21 6.17 -2.48
CA SER A 38 6.95 5.43 -3.48
C SER A 38 6.09 4.36 -4.15
N LEU A 39 6.27 4.22 -5.46
CA LEU A 39 5.82 3.08 -6.23
C LEU A 39 6.90 2.00 -6.12
N PHE A 40 6.50 0.77 -5.83
CA PHE A 40 7.36 -0.39 -5.70
C PHE A 40 6.97 -1.48 -6.69
N ALA A 41 7.95 -1.94 -7.45
CA ALA A 41 7.87 -3.10 -8.33
C ALA A 41 8.30 -4.36 -7.60
N GLY A 42 7.37 -5.09 -7.00
CA GLY A 42 7.63 -6.37 -6.34
C GLY A 42 7.72 -6.32 -4.81
N LEU A 43 7.12 -5.32 -4.15
CA LEU A 43 7.15 -5.25 -2.68
C LEU A 43 6.36 -6.39 -2.01
N ALA A 44 6.83 -6.81 -0.84
CA ALA A 44 6.44 -8.06 -0.18
C ALA A 44 4.98 -8.20 0.30
N ALA A 45 4.13 -7.16 0.22
CA ALA A 45 2.70 -7.31 0.55
C ALA A 45 1.95 -8.16 -0.48
N ASN A 46 2.39 -8.13 -1.74
CA ASN A 46 2.11 -9.12 -2.77
C ASN A 46 3.37 -9.22 -3.63
N ASN A 47 4.26 -10.14 -3.30
CA ASN A 47 5.60 -10.18 -3.89
C ASN A 47 5.52 -10.35 -5.42
N GLY A 48 6.18 -9.44 -6.16
CA GLY A 48 6.12 -9.37 -7.61
C GLY A 48 5.00 -8.47 -8.17
N ALA A 49 4.13 -7.89 -7.34
CA ALA A 49 3.04 -7.01 -7.79
C ALA A 49 3.45 -5.53 -7.90
N SER A 50 2.52 -4.72 -8.44
CA SER A 50 2.58 -3.27 -8.34
C SER A 50 2.07 -2.83 -6.97
N ALA A 51 2.93 -2.21 -6.18
CA ALA A 51 2.60 -1.76 -4.84
C ALA A 51 2.92 -0.28 -4.69
N VAL A 52 2.11 0.43 -3.92
CA VAL A 52 2.29 1.84 -3.62
C VAL A 52 2.33 2.01 -2.12
N HIS A 53 3.22 2.86 -1.69
CA HIS A 53 3.38 3.24 -0.30
C HIS A 53 3.29 4.76 -0.14
N VAL A 54 2.58 5.22 0.89
CA VAL A 54 2.52 6.65 1.26
C VAL A 54 2.71 6.85 2.76
N SER A 55 3.15 8.04 3.15
CA SER A 55 3.29 8.45 4.54
C SER A 55 2.63 9.82 4.75
N GLU A 56 1.85 9.90 5.82
CA GLU A 56 1.22 11.13 6.29
C GLU A 56 2.16 12.01 7.14
N ASN A 57 3.28 11.46 7.62
CA ASN A 57 4.13 12.13 8.62
C ASN A 57 5.64 12.11 8.29
N GLY A 58 6.04 11.56 7.14
CA GLY A 58 7.44 11.55 6.72
C GLY A 58 8.29 10.44 7.32
N GLY A 59 7.75 9.78 8.34
CA GLY A 59 8.39 8.79 9.15
C GLY A 59 7.47 7.58 9.35
N PRO A 60 7.57 6.93 10.52
CA PRO A 60 6.76 5.77 10.84
C PRO A 60 5.25 6.00 10.82
N SER A 61 4.55 5.12 10.11
CA SER A 61 3.10 4.90 10.23
C SER A 61 2.86 3.42 10.56
N PHE A 62 1.81 3.14 11.34
CA PHE A 62 1.45 1.83 11.90
C PHE A 62 2.61 0.84 12.15
N GLY A 63 3.24 0.91 13.34
CA GLY A 63 4.18 -0.09 13.89
C GLY A 63 5.43 -0.40 13.03
N ASP A 64 5.78 0.51 12.12
CA ASP A 64 6.79 0.57 11.04
C ASP A 64 7.90 -0.51 10.89
N LYS A 65 8.03 -1.01 9.65
CA LYS A 65 9.31 -1.27 8.93
C LYS A 65 9.03 -1.30 7.41
N TYR A 66 8.23 -0.43 6.80
CA TYR A 66 8.48 1.01 6.66
C TYR A 66 7.19 1.73 6.21
N ALA A 67 6.40 2.20 7.19
CA ALA A 67 5.26 3.14 7.17
C ALA A 67 3.89 2.77 6.55
N ARG A 68 3.31 1.62 6.87
CA ARG A 68 2.32 0.76 6.15
C ARG A 68 0.93 1.30 5.71
N ASN A 69 0.83 2.49 5.12
CA ASN A 69 -0.28 2.85 4.23
C ASN A 69 0.04 2.33 2.82
N LEU A 70 -0.67 1.30 2.38
CA LEU A 70 -0.24 0.53 1.22
C LEU A 70 -1.41 0.16 0.32
N ALA A 71 -1.25 0.47 -0.97
CA ALA A 71 -2.05 -0.11 -2.03
C ALA A 71 -1.27 -1.15 -2.83
N VAL A 72 -1.92 -2.21 -3.30
CA VAL A 72 -1.24 -3.27 -4.05
C VAL A 72 -2.18 -3.96 -5.04
N THR A 73 -1.68 -4.23 -6.25
CA THR A 73 -2.44 -4.98 -7.27
C THR A 73 -2.46 -6.47 -6.92
N PRO A 74 -3.55 -7.20 -7.25
CA PRO A 74 -3.54 -8.66 -7.15
C PRO A 74 -2.66 -9.28 -8.24
N GLU A 75 -2.54 -8.64 -9.40
CA GLU A 75 -1.71 -9.12 -10.51
C GLU A 75 -0.22 -8.93 -10.25
N LEU A 76 0.56 -9.90 -10.74
CA LEU A 76 2.01 -9.89 -10.69
C LEU A 76 2.58 -9.31 -11.99
N ILE A 77 3.70 -8.60 -11.86
CA ILE A 77 4.50 -8.10 -12.98
C ILE A 77 5.12 -9.31 -13.70
N PRO A 78 4.89 -9.47 -15.02
CA PRO A 78 5.55 -10.50 -15.82
C PRO A 78 7.07 -10.44 -15.65
N THR A 79 7.69 -11.61 -15.46
CA THR A 79 9.14 -11.73 -15.31
C THR A 79 9.71 -12.39 -16.55
N ALA A 80 10.63 -11.68 -17.23
CA ALA A 80 11.36 -12.20 -18.37
C ALA A 80 12.29 -13.33 -17.91
N PRO A 81 12.25 -14.52 -18.56
CA PRO A 81 13.18 -15.59 -18.28
C PRO A 81 14.63 -15.16 -18.53
N VAL A 82 15.57 -15.74 -17.76
CA VAL A 82 17.00 -15.57 -18.00
C VAL A 82 17.33 -16.00 -19.44
N GLY A 83 18.04 -15.13 -20.17
CA GLY A 83 18.42 -15.40 -21.57
C GLY A 83 17.34 -15.07 -22.60
N THR A 84 16.29 -14.33 -22.21
CA THR A 84 15.34 -13.75 -23.18
C THR A 84 16.10 -12.90 -24.20
N SER A 85 15.82 -13.10 -25.49
CA SER A 85 16.45 -12.34 -26.57
C SER A 85 16.07 -10.86 -26.48
N ASN A 86 16.94 -9.96 -26.98
CA ASN A 86 16.61 -8.54 -27.01
C ASN A 86 15.35 -8.25 -27.83
N GLU A 87 15.10 -9.05 -28.87
CA GLU A 87 13.91 -8.99 -29.71
C GLU A 87 12.63 -9.37 -28.96
N ASP A 88 12.72 -10.23 -27.94
CA ASP A 88 11.57 -10.73 -27.19
C ASP A 88 11.34 -10.00 -25.85
N LEU A 89 12.30 -9.20 -25.37
CA LEU A 89 12.21 -8.49 -24.08
C LEU A 89 10.98 -7.56 -24.00
N ASP A 90 10.58 -6.95 -25.13
CA ASP A 90 9.43 -6.05 -25.20
C ASP A 90 8.10 -6.75 -24.81
N LYS A 91 8.01 -8.07 -24.97
CA LYS A 91 6.82 -8.86 -24.56
C LYS A 91 6.60 -8.86 -23.04
N TYR A 92 7.65 -8.56 -22.27
CA TYR A 92 7.63 -8.50 -20.82
C TYR A 92 7.57 -7.07 -20.29
N TRP A 93 7.29 -6.09 -21.16
CA TRP A 93 7.13 -4.71 -20.74
C TRP A 93 5.82 -4.53 -19.98
N SER A 94 5.91 -4.01 -18.75
CA SER A 94 4.76 -3.53 -17.98
C SER A 94 4.87 -2.07 -17.58
N LEU A 95 3.75 -1.37 -17.57
CA LEU A 95 3.59 -0.08 -16.93
C LEU A 95 3.10 -0.28 -15.50
N MET A 96 3.81 0.33 -14.56
CA MET A 96 3.35 0.44 -13.19
C MET A 96 2.93 1.87 -12.90
N GLY A 97 1.90 2.03 -12.07
CA GLY A 97 1.36 3.34 -11.75
C GLY A 97 0.93 3.48 -10.31
N MET A 98 1.03 4.72 -9.84
CA MET A 98 0.48 5.20 -8.59
C MET A 98 -0.43 6.38 -8.90
N VAL A 99 -1.63 6.38 -8.33
CA VAL A 99 -2.47 7.57 -8.27
C VAL A 99 -2.81 7.85 -6.81
N PHE A 100 -2.43 9.04 -6.34
CA PHE A 100 -2.95 9.63 -5.11
C PHE A 100 -4.05 10.62 -5.49
N ASP A 101 -5.25 10.40 -4.96
CA ASP A 101 -6.43 11.23 -5.19
C ASP A 101 -6.92 11.76 -3.84
N ASN A 102 -6.54 12.99 -3.52
CA ASN A 102 -6.92 13.66 -2.27
C ASN A 102 -8.41 14.05 -2.21
N GLN A 103 -9.11 14.12 -3.36
CA GLN A 103 -10.55 14.37 -3.37
C GLN A 103 -11.32 13.12 -2.92
N LYS A 104 -10.77 11.94 -3.21
CA LYS A 104 -11.35 10.65 -2.81
C LYS A 104 -10.71 10.06 -1.57
N ASN A 105 -9.63 10.65 -1.06
CA ASN A 105 -8.82 10.09 0.01
C ASN A 105 -8.34 8.67 -0.31
N THR A 106 -7.84 8.46 -1.52
CA THR A 106 -7.37 7.14 -1.95
C THR A 106 -5.96 7.16 -2.53
N VAL A 107 -5.28 6.04 -2.30
CA VAL A 107 -4.05 5.67 -2.99
C VAL A 107 -4.35 4.41 -3.79
N THR A 108 -4.03 4.44 -5.08
CA THR A 108 -4.35 3.37 -6.01
C THR A 108 -3.10 2.91 -6.74
N ALA A 109 -2.84 1.60 -6.69
CA ALA A 109 -1.81 0.94 -7.48
C ALA A 109 -2.39 0.49 -8.83
N TYR A 110 -1.62 0.70 -9.89
CA TYR A 110 -1.94 0.29 -11.25
C TYR A 110 -0.89 -0.68 -11.78
N LEU A 111 -1.33 -1.68 -12.53
CA LEU A 111 -0.51 -2.50 -13.42
C LEU A 111 -1.13 -2.50 -14.82
N ASP A 112 -0.34 -2.12 -15.82
CA ASP A 112 -0.74 -2.08 -17.22
C ASP A 112 -2.06 -1.32 -17.46
N GLY A 113 -2.19 -0.18 -16.77
CA GLY A 113 -3.34 0.71 -16.87
C GLY A 113 -4.56 0.27 -16.06
N LYS A 114 -4.50 -0.89 -15.40
CA LYS A 114 -5.59 -1.44 -14.59
C LYS A 114 -5.37 -1.19 -13.11
N ALA A 115 -6.38 -0.61 -12.46
CA ALA A 115 -6.51 -0.57 -11.01
C ALA A 115 -7.51 -1.65 -10.60
N THR A 116 -7.01 -2.85 -10.34
CA THR A 116 -7.85 -3.98 -9.93
C THR A 116 -8.10 -3.94 -8.43
N ASP A 117 -9.35 -4.14 -8.06
CA ASP A 117 -9.77 -4.23 -6.66
C ASP A 117 -9.06 -5.37 -5.95
N MET A 118 -8.56 -5.09 -4.75
CA MET A 118 -7.98 -6.11 -3.89
C MET A 118 -8.51 -5.97 -2.48
N TRP A 119 -9.03 -7.08 -1.96
CA TRP A 119 -9.47 -7.23 -0.59
C TRP A 119 -8.53 -8.19 0.14
N VAL A 120 -8.25 -7.87 1.40
CA VAL A 120 -7.36 -8.66 2.24
C VAL A 120 -8.14 -9.13 3.46
N ASP A 121 -8.12 -10.44 3.66
CA ASP A 121 -8.69 -11.12 4.82
C ASP A 121 -7.57 -11.55 5.79
N ASN A 122 -7.91 -12.27 6.86
CA ASN A 122 -6.95 -12.79 7.86
C ASN A 122 -6.03 -11.69 8.44
N LEU A 123 -6.61 -10.50 8.63
CA LEU A 123 -5.88 -9.29 8.97
C LEU A 123 -5.00 -9.37 10.22
N PRO A 124 -5.42 -9.97 11.35
CA PRO A 124 -4.63 -9.95 12.59
C PRO A 124 -3.24 -10.59 12.44
N THR A 125 -3.10 -11.55 11.53
CA THR A 125 -1.85 -12.28 11.27
C THR A 125 -1.17 -11.85 9.97
N HIS A 126 -1.81 -11.04 9.13
CA HIS A 126 -1.24 -10.61 7.85
C HIS A 126 0.02 -9.76 8.06
N PRO A 127 1.16 -10.06 7.41
CA PRO A 127 2.45 -9.39 7.68
C PRO A 127 2.42 -7.87 7.47
N PHE A 128 1.58 -7.39 6.54
CA PHE A 128 1.47 -5.97 6.17
C PHE A 128 0.16 -5.30 6.62
N PHE A 129 -0.92 -6.07 6.78
CA PHE A 129 -2.27 -5.53 6.94
C PHE A 129 -2.81 -5.70 8.37
N LYS A 130 -2.08 -6.42 9.23
CA LYS A 130 -2.33 -6.43 10.68
C LYS A 130 -2.21 -5.06 11.34
N TRP A 131 -1.51 -4.13 10.70
CA TRP A 131 -1.19 -2.83 11.25
C TRP A 131 -2.32 -1.81 11.06
N PRO A 132 -2.88 -1.61 9.85
CA PRO A 132 -4.15 -0.89 9.72
C PRO A 132 -5.29 -1.60 10.46
N TYR A 133 -5.30 -2.93 10.54
CA TYR A 133 -6.23 -3.65 11.41
C TYR A 133 -6.10 -3.25 12.88
N ASN A 134 -4.89 -3.24 13.44
CA ASN A 134 -4.67 -2.77 14.80
C ASN A 134 -5.11 -1.31 14.95
N GLY A 135 -4.78 -0.43 14.00
CA GLY A 135 -5.25 0.96 14.00
C GLY A 135 -6.76 1.12 13.99
N TRP A 136 -7.48 0.22 13.33
CA TRP A 136 -8.95 0.16 13.35
C TRP A 136 -9.46 -0.34 14.71
N MET A 137 -8.86 -1.40 15.27
CA MET A 137 -9.25 -1.94 16.59
C MET A 137 -9.04 -0.91 17.70
N GLN A 138 -7.90 -0.21 17.70
CA GLN A 138 -7.60 0.86 18.66
C GLN A 138 -8.62 2.00 18.57
N ALA A 139 -9.03 2.35 17.35
CA ALA A 139 -10.09 3.32 17.11
C ALA A 139 -11.47 2.87 17.61
N GLU A 140 -11.83 1.59 17.43
CA GLU A 140 -13.09 1.05 17.96
C GLU A 140 -13.09 1.00 19.49
N TRP A 141 -12.02 0.49 20.11
CA TRP A 141 -11.91 0.44 21.57
C TRP A 141 -11.98 1.80 22.22
N ARG A 142 -11.35 2.82 21.62
CA ARG A 142 -11.38 4.20 22.12
C ARG A 142 -12.79 4.81 22.14
N ARG A 143 -13.76 4.27 21.39
CA ARG A 143 -15.15 4.75 21.39
C ARG A 143 -15.96 4.19 22.56
N GLU A 144 -15.55 3.06 23.11
CA GLU A 144 -16.24 2.41 24.22
C GLU A 144 -15.87 3.07 25.56
N PRO A 145 -16.80 3.16 26.52
CA PRO A 145 -16.48 3.67 27.85
C PRO A 145 -15.44 2.80 28.59
N GLY A 146 -14.41 3.44 29.14
CA GLY A 146 -13.32 2.78 29.86
C GLY A 146 -12.22 2.22 28.95
N VAL A 147 -11.11 1.75 29.53
CA VAL A 147 -10.01 1.16 28.76
C VAL A 147 -10.35 -0.29 28.43
N GLN A 148 -10.38 -0.62 27.14
CA GLN A 148 -10.74 -1.96 26.70
C GLN A 148 -9.53 -2.92 26.74
N VAL A 149 -9.80 -4.23 26.76
CA VAL A 149 -8.74 -5.24 26.68
C VAL A 149 -8.06 -5.17 25.30
N GLY A 150 -6.75 -4.91 25.29
CA GLY A 150 -5.95 -4.76 24.07
C GLY A 150 -5.79 -3.31 23.61
N GLU A 151 -6.54 -2.37 24.19
CA GLU A 151 -6.35 -0.95 23.94
C GLU A 151 -4.98 -0.51 24.46
N ASP A 152 -4.27 0.23 23.61
CA ASP A 152 -3.06 0.98 23.96
C ASP A 152 -3.47 2.44 24.21
N PRO A 153 -3.48 2.91 25.47
CA PRO A 153 -3.87 4.28 25.79
C PRO A 153 -3.01 5.33 25.08
N ASP A 154 -1.75 5.00 24.78
CA ASP A 154 -0.77 5.88 24.15
C ASP A 154 -0.75 5.74 22.62
N PHE A 155 -1.65 4.93 22.04
CA PHE A 155 -1.75 4.78 20.60
C PHE A 155 -2.05 6.14 19.93
N PRO A 156 -1.22 6.60 18.96
CA PRO A 156 -1.40 7.92 18.37
C PRO A 156 -2.73 8.02 17.62
N VAL A 157 -3.58 8.97 18.00
CA VAL A 157 -4.88 9.23 17.34
C VAL A 157 -4.70 9.50 15.85
N SER A 158 -3.61 10.16 15.46
CA SER A 158 -3.27 10.41 14.04
C SER A 158 -2.95 9.15 13.25
N GLN A 159 -2.77 8.01 13.92
CA GLN A 159 -2.55 6.71 13.31
C GLN A 159 -3.78 5.80 13.47
N PHE A 160 -4.96 6.32 13.81
CA PHE A 160 -6.18 5.50 13.70
C PHE A 160 -6.52 5.22 12.24
N TYR A 161 -6.98 4.00 11.95
CA TYR A 161 -7.50 3.62 10.63
C TYR A 161 -9.03 3.60 10.67
N GLN A 162 -9.67 4.67 10.22
CA GLN A 162 -11.12 4.87 10.33
C GLN A 162 -11.77 5.24 8.98
N PRO A 163 -11.76 4.34 7.97
CA PRO A 163 -12.45 4.60 6.72
C PRO A 163 -13.94 4.90 6.94
N PRO A 164 -14.62 5.60 6.00
CA PRO A 164 -16.03 5.92 6.13
C PRO A 164 -16.90 4.66 6.22
N GLU A 165 -17.46 4.42 7.40
CA GLU A 165 -18.34 3.29 7.71
C GLU A 165 -19.74 3.80 8.10
N GLY A 166 -20.35 4.58 7.20
CA GLY A 166 -21.70 5.16 7.37
C GLY A 166 -22.80 4.13 7.11
N LYS A 167 -23.53 4.27 5.99
CA LYS A 167 -24.50 3.26 5.55
C LYS A 167 -23.75 2.12 4.84
N PRO A 168 -23.95 0.84 5.22
CA PRO A 168 -23.37 -0.28 4.48
C PRO A 168 -23.83 -0.28 3.01
N ILE A 169 -22.92 -0.61 2.10
CA ILE A 169 -23.19 -0.89 0.69
C ILE A 169 -24.04 -2.16 0.59
N SER A 170 -23.70 -3.18 1.39
CA SER A 170 -24.50 -4.39 1.53
C SER A 170 -24.43 -4.96 2.94
N THR A 171 -25.45 -5.75 3.29
CA THR A 171 -25.55 -6.46 4.57
C THR A 171 -25.94 -7.90 4.31
N THR A 172 -25.15 -8.85 4.78
CA THR A 172 -25.44 -10.28 4.72
C THR A 172 -25.68 -10.81 6.12
N LEU A 173 -26.83 -11.47 6.34
CA LEU A 173 -27.10 -12.15 7.61
C LEU A 173 -26.21 -13.40 7.71
N LEU A 174 -25.37 -13.48 8.75
CA LEU A 174 -24.53 -14.65 9.02
C LEU A 174 -25.21 -15.63 9.97
N SER A 175 -25.88 -15.11 11.00
CA SER A 175 -26.68 -15.94 11.91
C SER A 175 -27.74 -15.11 12.64
N SER A 176 -28.82 -15.77 13.05
CA SER A 176 -29.84 -15.20 13.94
C SER A 176 -30.24 -16.25 14.96
N LYS A 177 -30.07 -15.97 16.25
CA LYS A 177 -30.40 -16.87 17.35
C LYS A 177 -30.96 -16.05 18.53
N GLY A 178 -32.25 -16.22 18.81
CA GLY A 178 -32.91 -15.49 19.90
C GLY A 178 -32.87 -13.98 19.64
N ASP A 179 -32.32 -13.22 20.58
CA ASP A 179 -32.14 -11.77 20.52
C ASP A 179 -30.82 -11.35 19.86
N GLU A 180 -29.95 -12.30 19.52
CA GLU A 180 -28.64 -12.05 18.92
C GLU A 180 -28.66 -12.28 17.40
N ARG A 181 -28.13 -11.31 16.67
CA ARG A 181 -28.01 -11.33 15.21
C ARG A 181 -26.58 -10.98 14.82
N MET A 182 -25.99 -11.78 13.95
CA MET A 182 -24.67 -11.48 13.38
C MET A 182 -24.79 -11.19 11.89
N GLU A 183 -24.17 -10.10 11.47
CA GLU A 183 -24.18 -9.61 10.10
C GLU A 183 -22.77 -9.40 9.58
N LEU A 184 -22.58 -9.58 8.28
CA LEU A 184 -21.45 -9.05 7.54
C LEU A 184 -21.91 -7.78 6.84
N GLN A 185 -21.38 -6.63 7.25
CA GLN A 185 -21.64 -5.33 6.64
C GLN A 185 -20.44 -4.95 5.76
N GLU A 186 -20.70 -4.67 4.49
CA GLU A 186 -19.69 -4.20 3.54
C GLU A 186 -19.79 -2.68 3.37
N PHE A 187 -18.67 -1.99 3.56
CA PHE A 187 -18.46 -0.58 3.28
C PHE A 187 -17.47 -0.41 2.13
N GLU A 188 -17.17 0.82 1.72
CA GLU A 188 -16.31 1.08 0.55
C GLU A 188 -14.90 0.50 0.68
N PHE A 189 -14.35 0.48 1.92
CA PHE A 189 -12.97 0.06 2.20
C PHE A 189 -12.85 -1.04 3.25
N THR A 190 -13.94 -1.45 3.89
CA THR A 190 -13.92 -2.44 4.98
C THR A 190 -15.11 -3.38 4.89
N ARG A 191 -14.90 -4.60 5.36
CA ARG A 191 -15.97 -5.53 5.70
C ARG A 191 -15.91 -5.75 7.20
N VAL A 192 -17.03 -5.53 7.87
CA VAL A 192 -17.14 -5.59 9.31
C VAL A 192 -18.17 -6.64 9.67
N ARG A 193 -17.79 -7.59 10.51
CA ARG A 193 -18.74 -8.47 11.17
C ARG A 193 -19.31 -7.72 12.37
N VAL A 194 -20.62 -7.57 12.41
CA VAL A 194 -21.35 -6.85 13.45
C VAL A 194 -22.24 -7.82 14.21
N THR A 195 -22.10 -7.84 15.53
CA THR A 195 -23.02 -8.56 16.42
C THR A 195 -23.99 -7.56 17.02
N LEU A 196 -25.28 -7.84 16.85
CA LEU A 196 -26.37 -7.07 17.42
C LEU A 196 -27.09 -7.90 18.49
N ARG A 197 -27.47 -7.26 19.60
CA ARG A 197 -28.35 -7.83 20.63
C ARG A 197 -29.52 -6.89 20.87
N GLY A 198 -30.74 -7.38 20.72
CA GLY A 198 -31.94 -6.53 20.82
C GLY A 198 -31.95 -5.36 19.82
N GLY A 199 -31.25 -5.50 18.69
CA GLY A 199 -31.11 -4.45 17.66
C GLY A 199 -30.00 -3.43 17.92
N GLN A 200 -29.27 -3.51 19.04
CA GLN A 200 -28.12 -2.65 19.33
C GLN A 200 -26.81 -3.35 18.96
N VAL A 201 -25.88 -2.61 18.37
CA VAL A 201 -24.52 -3.12 18.10
C VAL A 201 -23.80 -3.33 19.43
N VAL A 202 -23.33 -4.55 19.67
CA VAL A 202 -22.58 -4.93 20.88
C VAL A 202 -21.15 -5.36 20.59
N SER A 203 -20.81 -5.64 19.32
CA SER A 203 -19.46 -5.94 18.89
C SER A 203 -19.27 -5.67 17.41
N ARG A 204 -18.07 -5.26 17.04
CA ARG A 204 -17.62 -5.06 15.66
C ARG A 204 -16.26 -5.71 15.49
N GLU A 205 -16.08 -6.42 14.40
CA GLU A 205 -14.83 -7.09 14.03
C GLU A 205 -14.51 -6.77 12.57
N LEU A 206 -13.36 -6.14 12.32
CA LEU A 206 -12.87 -5.93 10.96
C LEU A 206 -12.41 -7.26 10.36
N VAL A 207 -13.17 -7.80 9.41
CA VAL A 207 -12.89 -9.09 8.79
C VAL A 207 -12.09 -8.98 7.50
N ALA A 208 -12.24 -7.86 6.78
CA ALA A 208 -11.47 -7.58 5.58
C ALA A 208 -11.26 -6.08 5.37
N LEU A 209 -10.17 -5.71 4.70
CA LEU A 209 -9.94 -4.35 4.22
C LEU A 209 -9.64 -4.34 2.72
N ARG A 210 -10.06 -3.29 2.04
CA ARG A 210 -9.74 -3.06 0.63
C ARG A 210 -8.34 -2.44 0.55
N SER A 211 -7.38 -3.20 0.06
CA SER A 211 -6.02 -2.72 -0.14
C SER A 211 -5.87 -1.95 -1.45
N ASN A 212 -6.72 -2.14 -2.46
CA ASN A 212 -6.66 -1.34 -3.68
C ASN A 212 -8.06 -0.99 -4.17
N PRO A 213 -8.40 0.30 -4.32
CA PRO A 213 -7.70 1.45 -3.71
C PRO A 213 -7.61 1.33 -2.17
N PHE A 214 -6.52 1.82 -1.60
CA PHE A 214 -6.35 1.97 -0.14
C PHE A 214 -6.89 3.32 0.30
N TRP A 215 -7.63 3.34 1.41
CA TRP A 215 -8.12 4.59 1.99
C TRP A 215 -7.03 5.32 2.77
N PHE A 216 -6.78 6.58 2.40
CA PHE A 216 -5.75 7.43 2.99
C PHE A 216 -6.28 8.87 3.09
N PRO A 217 -6.78 9.30 4.26
CA PRO A 217 -7.44 10.59 4.45
C PRO A 217 -6.47 11.75 4.73
N HIS A 218 -5.17 11.51 4.54
CA HIS A 218 -4.14 12.48 4.79
C HIS A 218 -3.60 13.03 3.47
N ASP A 219 -2.96 14.18 3.52
CA ASP A 219 -2.13 14.62 2.41
C ASP A 219 -0.80 13.84 2.38
N LEU A 220 -0.11 13.87 1.25
CA LEU A 220 1.27 13.40 1.20
C LEU A 220 2.13 14.26 2.11
N TYR A 221 2.95 13.63 2.95
CA TYR A 221 3.82 14.37 3.85
C TYR A 221 4.73 15.35 3.10
N THR A 222 4.61 16.63 3.46
CA THR A 222 5.52 17.67 3.02
C THR A 222 6.45 18.04 4.18
N PRO A 223 7.78 17.88 4.03
CA PRO A 223 8.72 18.24 5.08
C PRO A 223 8.72 19.76 5.32
N PRO A 224 8.98 20.23 6.56
CA PRO A 224 9.01 21.66 6.87
C PRO A 224 10.03 22.44 6.02
N THR A 225 11.15 21.78 5.68
CA THR A 225 12.18 22.34 4.80
C THR A 225 12.63 21.31 3.76
N ALA A 226 13.17 21.78 2.63
CA ALA A 226 13.71 20.91 1.59
C ALA A 226 14.85 20.00 2.11
N ALA A 227 15.64 20.49 3.09
CA ALA A 227 16.73 19.73 3.70
C ALA A 227 16.25 18.55 4.55
N GLU A 228 15.00 18.60 5.04
CA GLU A 228 14.34 17.52 5.78
C GLU A 228 13.60 16.53 4.87
N GLY A 229 13.55 16.81 3.56
CA GLY A 229 13.02 15.91 2.56
C GLY A 229 13.97 14.76 2.21
N GLY A 230 13.41 13.67 1.69
CA GLY A 230 14.18 12.64 1.00
C GLY A 230 14.37 13.01 -0.47
N PRO A 231 15.41 12.49 -1.14
CA PRO A 231 15.54 12.64 -2.59
C PRO A 231 14.55 11.72 -3.33
N PHE A 232 14.17 12.13 -4.53
CA PHE A 232 13.46 11.25 -5.45
C PHE A 232 14.42 10.20 -6.01
N THR A 233 14.10 8.93 -5.85
CA THR A 233 14.97 7.81 -6.20
C THR A 233 14.28 6.87 -7.17
N ILE A 234 15.07 6.31 -8.10
CA ILE A 234 14.62 5.33 -9.09
C ILE A 234 15.51 4.10 -8.98
N GLY A 235 14.90 2.92 -9.03
CA GLY A 235 15.59 1.63 -9.09
C GLY A 235 15.91 1.01 -7.73
N ARG A 236 16.38 1.77 -6.74
CA ARG A 236 16.81 1.21 -5.45
C ARG A 236 16.55 2.15 -4.27
N VAL A 237 16.09 1.61 -3.15
CA VAL A 237 15.98 2.34 -1.87
C VAL A 237 17.34 2.86 -1.42
N ILE A 238 17.42 4.15 -1.08
CA ILE A 238 18.59 4.72 -0.42
C ILE A 238 18.72 4.11 0.97
N HIS A 239 19.94 3.74 1.33
CA HIS A 239 20.27 3.21 2.66
C HIS A 239 19.74 1.79 2.95
N MET A 240 19.45 0.97 1.92
CA MET A 240 19.08 -0.46 2.03
C MET A 240 20.23 -1.46 1.77
N SER A 241 20.33 -2.51 2.60
CA SER A 241 21.34 -3.59 2.56
C SER A 241 21.80 -4.01 1.16
N ARG A 242 23.09 -4.35 1.01
CA ARG A 242 23.80 -4.71 -0.25
C ARG A 242 23.34 -6.05 -0.86
N GLY A 243 22.04 -6.29 -0.98
CA GLY A 243 21.48 -7.34 -1.85
C GLY A 243 21.45 -6.91 -3.32
N VAL A 244 21.19 -7.88 -4.20
CA VAL A 244 21.07 -7.71 -5.67
C VAL A 244 19.98 -6.69 -6.04
N GLY A 245 19.00 -6.45 -5.15
CA GLY A 245 17.94 -5.47 -5.40
C GLY A 245 17.00 -5.97 -6.49
N PHE A 246 16.70 -5.11 -7.46
CA PHE A 246 15.95 -5.43 -8.68
C PHE A 246 16.89 -5.68 -9.85
N THR A 247 16.55 -6.67 -10.68
CA THR A 247 17.21 -6.90 -11.97
C THR A 247 16.20 -6.70 -13.09
N GLY A 248 16.57 -5.86 -14.06
CA GLY A 248 15.75 -5.56 -15.23
C GLY A 248 15.92 -4.12 -15.69
N TYR A 249 14.93 -3.64 -16.46
CA TYR A 249 15.01 -2.35 -17.18
C TYR A 249 13.89 -1.40 -16.75
N ILE A 250 14.25 -0.16 -16.44
CA ILE A 250 13.32 0.96 -16.26
C ILE A 250 13.51 1.90 -17.45
N GLY A 251 12.63 1.85 -18.43
CA GLY A 251 12.74 2.69 -19.63
C GLY A 251 12.27 4.14 -19.44
N GLY A 252 11.57 4.46 -18.34
CA GLY A 252 11.16 5.83 -18.03
C GLY A 252 10.36 5.94 -16.74
N VAL A 253 10.38 7.14 -16.16
CA VAL A 253 9.56 7.53 -15.01
C VAL A 253 8.98 8.91 -15.31
N ALA A 254 7.68 9.07 -15.05
CA ALA A 254 6.98 10.34 -15.17
C ALA A 254 6.24 10.64 -13.87
N VAL A 255 6.25 11.91 -13.47
CA VAL A 255 5.54 12.40 -12.28
C VAL A 255 4.57 13.48 -12.74
N PHE A 256 3.32 13.38 -12.29
CA PHE A 256 2.26 14.33 -12.60
C PHE A 256 1.86 15.06 -11.33
N ASN A 257 1.52 16.34 -11.45
CA ASN A 257 1.07 17.18 -10.34
C ASN A 257 -0.45 17.07 -10.07
N ARG A 258 -1.09 16.01 -10.55
CA ARG A 258 -2.53 15.76 -10.40
C ARG A 258 -2.82 14.27 -10.45
N ALA A 259 -3.95 13.87 -9.88
CA ALA A 259 -4.51 12.55 -10.09
C ALA A 259 -4.83 12.33 -11.58
N LEU A 260 -4.35 11.22 -12.14
CA LEU A 260 -4.70 10.80 -13.48
C LEU A 260 -6.01 10.00 -13.46
N SER A 261 -6.83 10.16 -14.49
CA SER A 261 -8.04 9.34 -14.64
C SER A 261 -7.68 7.92 -15.09
N LYS A 262 -8.62 6.98 -14.92
CA LYS A 262 -8.50 5.61 -15.43
C LYS A 262 -8.13 5.58 -16.93
N ALA A 263 -8.84 6.36 -17.75
CA ALA A 263 -8.57 6.43 -19.20
C ALA A 263 -7.16 6.97 -19.51
N GLN A 264 -6.63 7.89 -18.70
CA GLN A 264 -5.26 8.37 -18.86
C GLN A 264 -4.23 7.30 -18.47
N MET A 265 -4.48 6.53 -17.41
CA MET A 265 -3.62 5.40 -17.03
C MET A 265 -3.62 4.29 -18.10
N GLU A 266 -4.77 3.97 -18.67
CA GLU A 266 -4.91 3.04 -19.81
C GLU A 266 -4.17 3.55 -21.04
N ALA A 267 -4.31 4.84 -21.37
CA ALA A 267 -3.61 5.46 -22.49
C ALA A 267 -2.09 5.42 -22.31
N LEU A 268 -1.58 5.69 -21.09
CA LEU A 268 -0.15 5.57 -20.79
C LEU A 268 0.33 4.11 -20.94
N ALA A 269 -0.44 3.13 -20.48
CA ALA A 269 -0.08 1.72 -20.61
C ALA A 269 0.01 1.29 -22.08
N ALA A 270 -0.83 1.87 -22.95
CA ALA A 270 -0.79 1.63 -24.38
C ALA A 270 0.40 2.28 -25.12
N ILE A 271 1.24 3.09 -24.44
CA ILE A 271 2.47 3.66 -25.01
C ILE A 271 3.60 2.61 -25.06
N ALA A 272 3.52 1.54 -24.26
CA ALA A 272 4.41 0.39 -24.32
C ALA A 272 4.65 -0.03 -25.79
N PRO A 273 5.88 -0.39 -26.18
CA PRO A 273 6.26 -0.40 -27.58
C PRO A 273 5.31 -1.31 -28.37
N ARG A 274 4.54 -0.70 -29.27
CA ARG A 274 4.31 -1.35 -30.56
C ARG A 274 5.71 -1.73 -31.04
N PRO A 275 5.96 -2.99 -31.44
CA PRO A 275 7.29 -3.42 -31.83
C PRO A 275 7.88 -2.36 -32.75
N LEU A 276 9.07 -1.86 -32.41
CA LEU A 276 9.80 -0.95 -33.27
C LEU A 276 10.06 -1.71 -34.56
N VAL A 277 9.16 -1.56 -35.53
CA VAL A 277 9.41 -1.97 -36.91
C VAL A 277 10.54 -1.07 -37.36
N ARG A 278 11.78 -1.53 -37.21
CA ARG A 278 12.92 -0.94 -37.89
C ARG A 278 12.57 -0.99 -39.38
N LYS A 279 12.32 0.18 -39.96
CA LYS A 279 12.36 0.35 -41.41
C LYS A 279 13.81 0.28 -41.86
#